data_AF-A0AA85FX13-F1
#
_entry.id   AF-A0AA85FX13-F1
#
_cell.length_a   1.000
_cell.length_b   1.000
_cell.length_c   1.000
_cell.angle_alpha   90.00
_cell.angle_beta   90.00
_cell.angle_gamma   90.00
#
_symmetry.space_group_name_H-M   'P 1'
#
loop_
_entity.id
_entity.type
_entity.pdbx_description
1 polymer ?
#
loop_
_entity_poly.entity_id
_entity_poly.type
_entity_poly.pdbx_seq_one_letter_code
_entity_poly.pdbx_strand_id
1 'polypeptide(L)'
;MYTGLSGVGLFYNFLSQCKCELLDRKIRENGVACADKLLNRCLRHIELKKLSRNISVYTSPIGPLCLGALSSVKHGSENTEAKKFVEEILSASKYGIDVDSGMPDEALYGRTGYLNCLVTLRENNFDIPISVVSSITDAILKSGQKTAGAYKSNGFYDRLMYQSSKRDLRMPPLMFEWHDKCYLGAAHGFAGILTTLLKVYRLFPGSISSHSLNQLILPTVDWMSQLQLNSGNWPSSLGDSLNRDVLVHWCHGATGVIPLMLSAHKVG
;
A
#
# COMPACT_ATOMS: atom_id res chain seq x y z
N MET A 1 -6.73 7.47 -7.90
CA MET A 1 -6.15 8.62 -7.16
C MET A 1 -4.83 9.12 -7.73
N TYR A 2 -3.92 8.28 -8.23
CA TYR A 2 -2.55 8.64 -8.57
C TYR A 2 -2.39 9.80 -9.57
N THR A 3 -3.10 9.75 -10.70
CA THR A 3 -3.04 10.78 -11.76
C THR A 3 -4.43 11.28 -12.20
N GLY A 4 -5.48 10.85 -11.50
CA GLY A 4 -6.87 11.03 -11.92
C GLY A 4 -7.67 11.99 -11.06
N LEU A 5 -8.90 12.28 -11.49
CA LEU A 5 -9.83 13.18 -10.82
C LEU A 5 -10.09 12.84 -9.35
N SER A 6 -10.03 11.55 -8.97
CA SER A 6 -10.20 11.15 -7.57
C SER A 6 -9.05 11.60 -6.66
N GLY A 7 -7.83 11.79 -7.19
CA GLY A 7 -6.73 12.39 -6.43
C GLY A 7 -6.95 13.88 -6.19
N VAL A 8 -7.40 14.60 -7.23
CA VAL A 8 -7.79 16.01 -7.10
C VAL A 8 -8.96 16.17 -6.14
N GLY A 9 -9.95 15.28 -6.22
CA GLY A 9 -11.08 15.23 -5.29
C GLY A 9 -10.64 14.98 -3.86
N LEU A 10 -9.68 14.07 -3.63
CA LEU A 10 -9.09 13.82 -2.32
C LEU A 10 -8.39 15.07 -1.76
N PHE A 11 -7.67 15.83 -2.60
CA PHE A 11 -7.08 17.11 -2.19
C PHE A 11 -8.15 18.12 -1.74
N TYR A 12 -9.24 18.28 -2.50
CA TYR A 12 -10.32 19.18 -2.09
C TYR A 12 -11.06 18.68 -0.84
N ASN A 13 -11.21 17.37 -0.67
CA ASN A 13 -11.74 16.78 0.56
C ASN A 13 -10.81 17.05 1.76
N PHE A 14 -9.49 16.99 1.57
CA PHE A 14 -8.55 17.41 2.61
C PHE A 14 -8.72 18.89 2.96
N LEU A 15 -8.83 19.78 1.95
CA LEU A 15 -9.04 21.20 2.20
C LEU A 15 -10.32 21.48 2.97
N SER A 16 -11.42 20.77 2.69
CA SER A 16 -12.69 20.97 3.39
C SER A 16 -12.65 20.55 4.85
N GLN A 17 -11.84 19.55 5.20
CA GLN A 17 -11.72 19.01 6.55
C GLN A 17 -10.55 19.62 7.35
N CYS A 18 -9.63 20.33 6.69
CA CYS A 18 -8.45 20.88 7.32
C CYS A 18 -8.81 21.96 8.36
N LYS A 19 -8.34 21.76 9.60
CA LYS A 19 -8.52 22.71 10.71
C LYS A 19 -7.46 23.82 10.76
N CYS A 20 -6.59 23.92 9.75
CA CYS A 20 -5.57 24.95 9.70
C CYS A 20 -6.21 26.35 9.70
N GLU A 21 -5.73 27.22 10.58
CA GLU A 21 -6.23 28.59 10.73
C GLU A 21 -5.95 29.46 9.50
N LEU A 22 -4.94 29.09 8.70
CA LEU A 22 -4.61 29.77 7.44
C LEU A 22 -5.63 29.52 6.32
N LEU A 23 -6.51 28.52 6.49
CA LEU A 23 -7.57 28.23 5.52
C LEU A 23 -8.87 28.86 6.00
N ASP A 24 -9.33 29.87 5.27
CA ASP A 24 -10.60 30.53 5.57
C ASP A 24 -11.80 29.59 5.36
N ARG A 25 -12.96 30.01 5.90
CA ARG A 25 -14.21 29.25 5.78
C ARG A 25 -14.66 29.05 4.33
N LYS A 26 -14.41 30.02 3.45
CA LYS A 26 -14.83 29.99 2.05
C LYS A 26 -14.04 28.94 1.27
N ILE A 27 -12.74 28.77 1.54
CA ILE A 27 -11.91 27.71 0.96
C ILE A 27 -12.46 26.33 1.34
N ARG A 28 -12.86 26.15 2.62
CA ARG A 28 -13.45 24.89 3.08
C ARG A 28 -14.77 24.57 2.39
N GLU A 29 -15.68 25.53 2.31
CA GLU A 29 -16.98 25.39 1.63
C GLU A 29 -16.80 25.10 0.13
N ASN A 30 -15.87 25.80 -0.53
CA ASN A 30 -15.49 25.51 -1.91
C ASN A 30 -14.89 24.11 -2.07
N GLY A 31 -14.08 23.67 -1.10
CA GLY A 31 -13.50 22.34 -1.06
C GLY A 31 -14.55 21.23 -1.09
N VAL A 32 -15.64 21.36 -0.31
CA VAL A 32 -16.77 20.42 -0.33
C VAL A 32 -17.38 20.37 -1.73
N ALA A 33 -17.77 21.52 -2.28
CA ALA A 33 -18.42 21.58 -3.60
C ALA A 33 -17.52 21.03 -4.72
N CYS A 34 -16.21 21.29 -4.66
CA CYS A 34 -15.25 20.76 -5.63
C CYS A 34 -15.07 19.25 -5.49
N ALA A 35 -14.96 18.73 -4.27
CA ALA A 35 -14.85 17.29 -4.01
C ALA A 35 -16.08 16.54 -4.55
N ASP A 36 -17.29 17.02 -4.25
CA ASP A 36 -18.55 16.42 -4.72
C ASP A 36 -18.65 16.43 -6.25
N LYS A 37 -18.29 17.54 -6.88
CA LYS A 37 -18.29 17.67 -8.36
C LYS A 37 -17.33 16.66 -9.00
N LEU A 38 -16.14 16.49 -8.43
CA LEU A 38 -15.13 15.57 -8.94
C LEU A 38 -15.52 14.11 -8.70
N LEU A 39 -16.05 13.79 -7.52
CA LEU A 39 -16.59 12.47 -7.20
C LEU A 39 -17.67 12.07 -8.20
N ASN A 40 -18.67 12.91 -8.42
CA ASN A 40 -19.75 12.66 -9.39
C ASN A 40 -19.21 12.41 -10.81
N ARG A 41 -18.13 13.08 -11.20
CA ARG A 41 -17.46 12.83 -12.50
C ARG A 41 -16.73 11.50 -12.51
N CYS A 42 -16.09 11.10 -11.42
CA CYS A 42 -15.46 9.78 -11.31
C CYS A 42 -16.49 8.65 -11.38
N LEU A 43 -17.59 8.75 -10.63
CA LEU A 43 -18.59 7.69 -10.52
C LEU A 43 -19.32 7.43 -11.85
N ARG A 44 -19.52 8.46 -12.69
CA ARG A 44 -20.08 8.30 -14.05
C ARG A 44 -19.27 7.40 -14.99
N HIS A 45 -17.97 7.27 -14.74
CA HIS A 45 -17.05 6.53 -15.61
C HIS A 45 -16.36 5.40 -14.85
N ILE A 46 -16.96 4.92 -13.75
CA ILE A 46 -16.37 3.88 -12.93
C ILE A 46 -16.45 2.52 -13.66
N GLU A 47 -15.33 1.80 -13.73
CA GLU A 47 -15.25 0.51 -14.41
C GLU A 47 -14.88 -0.61 -13.43
N LEU A 48 -15.84 -1.04 -12.62
CA LEU A 48 -15.63 -2.05 -11.58
C LEU A 48 -15.06 -3.38 -12.11
N LYS A 49 -15.32 -3.73 -13.37
CA LYS A 49 -14.73 -4.90 -14.04
C LYS A 49 -13.20 -4.91 -14.08
N LYS A 50 -12.54 -3.74 -13.96
CA LYS A 50 -11.07 -3.63 -13.94
C LYS A 50 -10.46 -4.12 -12.61
N LEU A 51 -11.28 -4.27 -11.56
CA LEU A 51 -10.82 -4.71 -10.25
C LEU A 51 -10.23 -6.12 -10.26
N SER A 52 -10.57 -6.97 -11.22
CA SER A 52 -9.95 -8.30 -11.35
C SER A 52 -8.46 -8.27 -11.73
N ARG A 53 -7.95 -7.14 -12.23
CA ARG A 53 -6.54 -6.97 -12.65
C ARG A 53 -5.78 -5.96 -11.78
N ASN A 54 -6.49 -5.13 -11.03
CA ASN A 54 -5.93 -4.05 -10.23
C ASN A 54 -6.95 -3.59 -9.19
N ILE A 55 -6.65 -3.79 -7.91
CA ILE A 55 -7.53 -3.41 -6.79
C ILE A 55 -7.00 -2.22 -5.99
N SER A 56 -5.93 -1.58 -6.43
CA SER A 56 -5.29 -0.51 -5.65
C SER A 56 -6.12 0.76 -5.59
N VAL A 57 -6.19 1.40 -4.41
CA VAL A 57 -6.81 2.73 -4.24
C VAL A 57 -6.16 3.80 -5.13
N TYR A 58 -4.90 3.61 -5.50
CA TYR A 58 -4.16 4.60 -6.29
C TYR A 58 -4.56 4.58 -7.75
N THR A 59 -4.76 3.41 -8.38
CA THR A 59 -4.93 3.34 -9.84
C THR A 59 -6.18 2.59 -10.31
N SER A 60 -7.05 2.16 -9.39
CA SER A 60 -8.29 1.43 -9.71
C SER A 60 -9.57 2.21 -9.33
N PRO A 61 -10.76 1.65 -9.64
CA PRO A 61 -12.04 2.13 -9.13
C PRO A 61 -12.16 2.27 -7.60
N ILE A 62 -11.30 1.60 -6.81
CA ILE A 62 -11.27 1.77 -5.34
C ILE A 62 -10.97 3.22 -4.94
N GLY A 63 -10.17 3.96 -5.73
CA GLY A 63 -9.86 5.36 -5.45
C GLY A 63 -11.09 6.26 -5.38
N PRO A 64 -11.89 6.35 -6.47
CA PRO A 64 -13.18 7.05 -6.44
C PRO A 64 -14.13 6.61 -5.32
N LEU A 65 -14.25 5.30 -5.05
CA LEU A 65 -15.12 4.80 -3.98
C LEU A 65 -14.63 5.27 -2.61
N CYS A 66 -13.32 5.20 -2.36
CA CYS A 66 -12.70 5.68 -1.12
C CYS A 66 -12.91 7.19 -0.94
N LEU A 67 -12.76 7.98 -2.01
CA LEU A 67 -13.11 9.39 -1.97
C LEU A 67 -14.58 9.59 -1.56
N GLY A 68 -15.50 8.84 -2.17
CA GLY A 68 -16.93 8.91 -1.85
C GLY A 68 -17.23 8.59 -0.39
N ALA A 69 -16.62 7.53 0.16
CA ALA A 69 -16.74 7.21 1.58
C ALA A 69 -16.27 8.38 2.46
N LEU A 70 -15.08 8.93 2.19
CA LEU A 70 -14.49 10.02 2.98
C LEU A 70 -15.26 11.34 2.88
N SER A 71 -15.78 11.69 1.69
CA SER A 71 -16.52 12.94 1.47
C SER A 71 -17.95 12.90 1.99
N SER A 72 -18.57 11.72 2.06
CA SER A 72 -19.94 11.57 2.53
C SER A 72 -20.07 11.64 4.06
N VAL A 73 -18.99 11.67 4.82
CA VAL A 73 -19.04 11.87 6.29
C VAL A 73 -19.49 13.30 6.61
N LYS A 74 -20.68 13.46 7.17
CA LYS A 74 -21.23 14.75 7.64
C LYS A 74 -21.23 14.78 9.16
N HIS A 75 -20.78 15.88 9.76
CA HIS A 75 -20.74 16.07 11.22
C HIS A 75 -19.96 14.99 12.00
N GLY A 76 -19.03 14.29 11.35
CA GLY A 76 -18.18 13.29 12.00
C GLY A 76 -18.80 11.92 12.20
N SER A 77 -19.96 11.64 11.59
CA SER A 77 -20.56 10.29 11.59
C SER A 77 -20.80 9.75 10.19
N GLU A 78 -20.65 8.43 10.07
CA GLU A 78 -20.92 7.69 8.84
C GLU A 78 -22.41 7.75 8.51
N ASN A 79 -22.76 8.18 7.30
CA ASN A 79 -24.14 8.21 6.82
C ASN A 79 -24.42 7.05 5.86
N THR A 80 -25.68 6.91 5.43
CA THR A 80 -26.13 5.84 4.52
C THR A 80 -25.39 5.82 3.18
N GLU A 81 -24.91 6.97 2.70
CA GLU A 81 -24.17 7.05 1.44
C GLU A 81 -22.73 6.54 1.61
N ALA A 82 -22.06 6.96 2.68
CA ALA A 82 -20.71 6.50 3.01
C ALA A 82 -20.66 4.98 3.17
N LYS A 83 -21.68 4.38 3.83
CA LYS A 83 -21.81 2.92 3.98
C LYS A 83 -21.83 2.17 2.64
N LYS A 84 -22.54 2.68 1.64
CA LYS A 84 -22.61 2.05 0.31
C LYS A 84 -21.23 2.00 -0.37
N PHE A 85 -20.45 3.08 -0.25
CA PHE A 85 -19.09 3.09 -0.77
C PHE A 85 -18.19 2.09 -0.05
N VAL A 86 -18.30 2.01 1.28
CA VAL A 86 -17.53 1.04 2.08
C VAL A 86 -17.92 -0.39 1.72
N GLU A 87 -19.21 -0.70 1.61
CA GLU A 87 -19.72 -2.02 1.18
C GLU A 87 -19.14 -2.42 -0.19
N GLU A 88 -19.14 -1.51 -1.16
CA GLU A 88 -18.57 -1.76 -2.49
C GLU A 88 -17.06 -2.03 -2.40
N ILE A 89 -16.32 -1.24 -1.61
CA ILE A 89 -14.88 -1.43 -1.36
C ILE A 89 -14.63 -2.80 -0.72
N LEU A 90 -15.38 -3.17 0.31
CA LEU A 90 -15.24 -4.45 1.00
C LEU A 90 -15.55 -5.63 0.07
N SER A 91 -16.55 -5.49 -0.81
CA SER A 91 -16.90 -6.51 -1.80
C SER A 91 -15.78 -6.80 -2.81
N ALA A 92 -14.90 -5.82 -3.06
CA ALA A 92 -13.77 -5.97 -3.96
C ALA A 92 -12.65 -6.85 -3.41
N SER A 93 -12.66 -7.17 -2.12
CA SER A 93 -11.70 -8.10 -1.49
C SER A 93 -11.65 -9.46 -2.21
N LYS A 94 -12.78 -9.91 -2.77
CA LYS A 94 -12.86 -11.16 -3.57
C LYS A 94 -11.87 -11.24 -4.73
N TYR A 95 -11.40 -10.11 -5.26
CA TYR A 95 -10.41 -10.05 -6.33
C TYR A 95 -8.96 -10.14 -5.82
N GLY A 96 -8.73 -9.95 -4.52
CA GLY A 96 -7.40 -9.94 -3.90
C GLY A 96 -7.10 -11.16 -3.02
N ILE A 97 -8.06 -12.01 -2.69
CA ILE A 97 -7.84 -13.16 -1.78
C ILE A 97 -7.17 -14.36 -2.47
N ASP A 98 -7.37 -14.52 -3.78
CA ASP A 98 -6.76 -15.60 -4.54
C ASP A 98 -5.29 -15.25 -4.84
N VAL A 99 -4.37 -16.05 -4.28
CA VAL A 99 -2.91 -15.90 -4.45
C VAL A 99 -2.49 -16.19 -5.89
N ASP A 100 -3.23 -17.02 -6.62
CA ASP A 100 -2.87 -17.46 -7.97
C ASP A 100 -3.53 -16.62 -9.09
N SER A 101 -4.32 -15.62 -8.72
CA SER A 101 -5.03 -14.72 -9.66
C SER A 101 -4.14 -13.83 -10.54
N GLY A 102 -2.84 -13.74 -10.23
CA GLY A 102 -1.92 -12.79 -10.86
C GLY A 102 -2.07 -11.34 -10.36
N MET A 103 -2.89 -11.09 -9.34
CA MET A 103 -2.96 -9.79 -8.68
C MET A 103 -1.60 -9.44 -8.05
N PRO A 104 -1.01 -8.26 -8.33
CA PRO A 104 0.23 -7.84 -7.70
C PRO A 104 0.08 -7.63 -6.19
N ASP A 105 1.19 -7.61 -5.47
CA ASP A 105 1.19 -7.25 -4.04
C ASP A 105 1.54 -5.79 -3.78
N GLU A 106 2.16 -5.09 -4.73
CA GLU A 106 2.67 -3.75 -4.53
C GLU A 106 1.59 -2.66 -4.38
N ALA A 107 2.01 -1.42 -4.05
CA ALA A 107 1.08 -0.40 -3.63
C ALA A 107 0.24 0.13 -4.80
N LEU A 108 0.81 0.37 -5.97
CA LEU A 108 0.12 1.15 -7.01
C LEU A 108 -0.96 0.37 -7.76
N TYR A 109 -0.88 -0.96 -7.83
CA TYR A 109 -1.78 -1.84 -8.58
C TYR A 109 -2.29 -3.03 -7.75
N GLY A 110 -1.59 -3.38 -6.68
CA GLY A 110 -1.79 -4.63 -5.95
C GLY A 110 -2.60 -4.57 -4.66
N ARG A 111 -2.52 -5.69 -3.93
CA ARG A 111 -3.16 -5.94 -2.62
C ARG A 111 -2.78 -4.91 -1.57
N THR A 112 -1.53 -4.44 -1.56
CA THR A 112 -1.09 -3.38 -0.63
C THR A 112 -1.83 -2.07 -0.87
N GLY A 113 -2.10 -1.72 -2.12
CA GLY A 113 -2.91 -0.54 -2.46
C GLY A 113 -4.35 -0.63 -1.96
N TYR A 114 -4.91 -1.83 -1.98
CA TYR A 114 -6.23 -2.09 -1.40
C TYR A 114 -6.20 -1.97 0.14
N LEU A 115 -5.21 -2.55 0.81
CA LEU A 115 -5.02 -2.40 2.25
C LEU A 115 -4.83 -0.92 2.66
N ASN A 116 -4.14 -0.12 1.86
CA ASN A 116 -4.01 1.32 2.12
C ASN A 116 -5.37 2.05 2.08
N CYS A 117 -6.33 1.60 1.27
CA CYS A 117 -7.72 2.07 1.35
C CYS A 117 -8.33 1.77 2.72
N LEU A 118 -8.25 0.50 3.16
CA LEU A 118 -8.84 0.05 4.41
C LEU A 118 -8.21 0.74 5.64
N VAL A 119 -6.88 0.92 5.62
CA VAL A 119 -6.15 1.70 6.62
C VAL A 119 -6.65 3.15 6.64
N THR A 120 -6.78 3.80 5.48
CA THR A 120 -7.27 5.19 5.40
C THR A 120 -8.69 5.31 5.95
N LEU A 121 -9.59 4.38 5.62
CA LEU A 121 -10.95 4.34 6.17
C LEU A 121 -10.92 4.14 7.69
N ARG A 122 -10.11 3.20 8.19
CA ARG A 122 -9.98 2.95 9.64
C ARG A 122 -9.46 4.16 10.40
N GLU A 123 -8.47 4.88 9.86
CA GLU A 123 -7.95 6.14 10.44
C GLU A 123 -9.01 7.25 10.46
N ASN A 124 -10.02 7.17 9.60
CA ASN A 124 -11.18 8.06 9.58
C ASN A 124 -12.41 7.48 10.32
N ASN A 125 -12.18 6.55 11.24
CA ASN A 125 -13.18 5.96 12.14
C ASN A 125 -14.27 5.10 11.45
N PHE A 126 -14.03 4.64 10.23
CA PHE A 126 -14.89 3.64 9.62
C PHE A 126 -14.69 2.27 10.30
N ASP A 127 -15.79 1.53 10.45
CA ASP A 127 -15.74 0.15 10.90
C ASP A 127 -15.40 -0.76 9.72
N ILE A 128 -14.28 -1.46 9.83
CA ILE A 128 -13.74 -2.31 8.77
C ILE A 128 -13.57 -3.71 9.36
N PRO A 129 -14.23 -4.74 8.79
CA PRO A 129 -14.13 -6.09 9.31
C PRO A 129 -12.69 -6.62 9.29
N ILE A 130 -12.20 -7.04 10.45
CA ILE A 130 -10.85 -7.63 10.60
C ILE A 130 -10.68 -8.83 9.67
N SER A 131 -11.72 -9.65 9.46
CA SER A 131 -11.69 -10.81 8.57
C SER A 131 -11.31 -10.45 7.12
N VAL A 132 -11.78 -9.32 6.61
CA VAL A 132 -11.42 -8.83 5.26
C VAL A 132 -9.94 -8.43 5.22
N VAL A 133 -9.48 -7.70 6.24
CA VAL A 133 -8.08 -7.27 6.36
C VAL A 133 -7.14 -8.47 6.49
N SER A 134 -7.48 -9.44 7.35
CA SER A 134 -6.74 -10.69 7.53
C SER A 134 -6.65 -11.47 6.23
N SER A 135 -7.76 -11.62 5.50
CA SER A 135 -7.77 -12.42 4.26
C SER A 135 -6.84 -11.85 3.19
N ILE A 136 -6.80 -10.53 3.03
CA ILE A 136 -5.89 -9.88 2.07
C ILE A 136 -4.45 -9.94 2.57
N THR A 137 -4.22 -9.77 3.87
CA THR A 137 -2.88 -9.85 4.46
C THR A 137 -2.30 -11.26 4.32
N ASP A 138 -3.10 -12.29 4.59
CA ASP A 138 -2.71 -13.69 4.40
C ASP A 138 -2.38 -13.98 2.93
N ALA A 139 -3.11 -13.40 1.98
CA ALA A 139 -2.80 -13.52 0.57
C ALA A 139 -1.44 -12.90 0.22
N ILE A 140 -1.11 -11.71 0.74
CA ILE A 140 0.21 -11.07 0.56
C ILE A 140 1.32 -11.93 1.18
N LEU A 141 1.13 -12.43 2.40
CA LEU A 141 2.15 -13.25 3.08
C LEU A 141 2.39 -14.58 2.35
N LYS A 142 1.32 -15.27 1.94
CA LYS A 142 1.41 -16.52 1.16
C LYS A 142 2.07 -16.29 -0.19
N SER A 143 1.70 -15.22 -0.90
CA SER A 143 2.34 -14.81 -2.16
C SER A 143 3.84 -14.59 -1.95
N GLY A 144 4.22 -13.80 -0.93
CA GLY A 144 5.62 -13.52 -0.61
C GLY A 144 6.44 -14.77 -0.26
N GLN A 145 5.86 -15.70 0.50
CA GLN A 145 6.49 -16.99 0.81
C GLN A 145 6.62 -17.88 -0.43
N LYS A 146 5.61 -17.90 -1.31
CA LYS A 146 5.62 -18.66 -2.57
C LYS A 146 6.76 -18.18 -3.47
N THR A 147 6.89 -16.87 -3.66
CA THR A 147 7.97 -16.27 -4.45
C THR A 147 9.34 -16.54 -3.82
N ALA A 148 9.47 -16.42 -2.49
CA ALA A 148 10.71 -16.77 -1.79
C ALA A 148 11.07 -18.25 -1.99
N GLY A 149 10.10 -19.16 -1.87
CA GLY A 149 10.27 -20.59 -2.13
C GLY A 149 10.78 -20.85 -3.55
N ALA A 150 10.15 -20.23 -4.56
CA ALA A 150 10.58 -20.35 -5.95
C ALA A 150 12.01 -19.85 -6.16
N TYR A 151 12.36 -18.68 -5.61
CA TYR A 151 13.70 -18.09 -5.72
C TYR A 151 14.77 -18.94 -5.05
N LYS A 152 14.43 -19.60 -3.92
CA LYS A 152 15.31 -20.56 -3.25
C LYS A 152 15.53 -21.80 -4.11
N SER A 153 14.46 -22.38 -4.65
CA SER A 153 14.54 -23.62 -5.44
C SER A 153 15.31 -23.46 -6.74
N ASN A 154 15.25 -22.29 -7.37
CA ASN A 154 15.91 -22.03 -8.66
C ASN A 154 17.21 -21.21 -8.53
N GLY A 155 17.65 -20.85 -7.32
CA GLY A 155 18.84 -20.04 -7.06
C GLY A 155 18.79 -18.61 -7.62
N PHE A 156 17.59 -18.05 -7.88
CA PHE A 156 17.46 -16.75 -8.52
C PHE A 156 17.89 -15.60 -7.61
N TYR A 157 17.66 -15.70 -6.30
CA TYR A 157 18.15 -14.71 -5.35
C TYR A 157 19.68 -14.58 -5.37
N ASP A 158 20.39 -15.71 -5.38
CA ASP A 158 21.86 -15.71 -5.43
C ASP A 158 22.37 -15.06 -6.72
N ARG A 159 21.67 -15.26 -7.86
CA ARG A 159 21.97 -14.56 -9.12
C ARG A 159 21.75 -13.05 -9.02
N LEU A 160 20.65 -12.61 -8.40
CA LEU A 160 20.38 -11.18 -8.19
C LEU A 160 21.42 -10.51 -7.28
N MET A 161 21.96 -11.25 -6.31
CA MET A 161 22.92 -10.73 -5.33
C MET A 161 24.38 -10.90 -5.76
N TYR A 162 24.67 -11.70 -6.80
CA TYR A 162 26.03 -12.10 -7.20
C TYR A 162 27.00 -10.92 -7.39
N GLN A 163 26.55 -9.84 -8.02
CA GLN A 163 27.36 -8.65 -8.30
C GLN A 163 27.34 -7.61 -7.16
N SER A 164 26.62 -7.88 -6.07
CA SER A 164 26.51 -6.98 -4.93
C SER A 164 27.67 -7.16 -3.97
N SER A 165 28.07 -6.07 -3.31
CA SER A 165 28.94 -6.14 -2.12
C SER A 165 28.32 -6.96 -0.97
N LYS A 166 27.01 -7.25 -1.06
CA LYS A 166 26.22 -8.01 -0.09
C LYS A 166 25.81 -9.39 -0.60
N ARG A 167 26.60 -10.01 -1.47
CA ARG A 167 26.30 -11.34 -2.06
C ARG A 167 26.02 -12.44 -1.04
N ASP A 168 26.59 -12.33 0.16
CA ASP A 168 26.42 -13.31 1.25
C ASP A 168 25.21 -13.02 2.16
N LEU A 169 24.47 -11.93 1.90
CA LEU A 169 23.25 -11.58 2.63
C LEU A 169 22.17 -12.63 2.36
N ARG A 170 21.74 -13.33 3.40
CA ARG A 170 20.73 -14.39 3.29
C ARG A 170 19.39 -13.84 2.81
N MET A 171 18.73 -14.60 1.94
CA MET A 171 17.39 -14.27 1.45
C MET A 171 16.37 -14.18 2.60
N PRO A 172 15.47 -13.18 2.59
CA PRO A 172 14.43 -13.05 3.59
C PRO A 172 13.32 -14.10 3.39
N PRO A 173 12.43 -14.29 4.39
CA PRO A 173 11.31 -15.24 4.28
C PRO A 173 10.21 -14.80 3.30
N LEU A 174 10.14 -13.51 2.94
CA LEU A 174 9.19 -12.98 1.97
C LEU A 174 9.95 -12.35 0.80
N MET A 175 9.55 -12.66 -0.44
CA MET A 175 10.06 -12.03 -1.65
C MET A 175 8.90 -11.51 -2.50
N PHE A 176 9.05 -10.32 -3.10
CA PHE A 176 8.03 -9.72 -3.94
C PHE A 176 8.61 -9.28 -5.28
N GLU A 177 7.79 -9.34 -6.31
CA GLU A 177 8.14 -8.91 -7.67
C GLU A 177 6.99 -8.14 -8.33
N TRP A 178 7.37 -7.22 -9.20
CA TRP A 178 6.45 -6.52 -10.09
C TRP A 178 7.18 -6.25 -11.41
N HIS A 179 6.59 -6.63 -12.55
CA HIS A 179 7.24 -6.55 -13.88
C HIS A 179 8.68 -7.10 -13.85
N ASP A 180 8.84 -8.35 -13.39
CA ASP A 180 10.10 -9.10 -13.36
C ASP A 180 11.23 -8.46 -12.53
N LYS A 181 10.88 -7.56 -11.59
CA LYS A 181 11.85 -6.88 -10.73
C LYS A 181 11.44 -6.91 -9.26
N CYS A 182 12.42 -7.17 -8.40
CA CYS A 182 12.31 -7.02 -6.96
C CYS A 182 12.57 -5.56 -6.55
N TYR A 183 11.59 -4.69 -6.74
CA TYR A 183 11.68 -3.28 -6.35
C TYR A 183 11.77 -3.11 -4.84
N LEU A 184 12.63 -2.21 -4.34
CA LEU A 184 12.78 -2.00 -2.89
C LEU A 184 11.93 -0.83 -2.35
N GLY A 185 11.60 0.15 -3.19
CA GLY A 185 10.96 1.39 -2.78
C GLY A 185 9.46 1.28 -2.47
N ALA A 186 8.82 2.41 -2.15
CA ALA A 186 7.47 2.42 -1.57
C ALA A 186 6.33 2.22 -2.59
N ALA A 187 6.56 2.51 -3.87
CA ALA A 187 5.52 2.41 -4.89
C ALA A 187 5.30 0.95 -5.32
N HIS A 188 6.35 0.31 -5.83
CA HIS A 188 6.28 -1.01 -6.46
C HIS A 188 6.91 -2.13 -5.64
N GLY A 189 7.34 -1.82 -4.42
CA GLY A 189 8.36 -2.63 -3.75
C GLY A 189 8.11 -2.94 -2.28
N PHE A 190 9.13 -3.58 -1.71
CA PHE A 190 9.13 -4.08 -0.34
C PHE A 190 8.80 -3.01 0.68
N ALA A 191 9.35 -1.78 0.54
CA ALA A 191 9.10 -0.72 1.52
C ALA A 191 7.62 -0.38 1.63
N GLY A 192 6.88 -0.35 0.52
CA GLY A 192 5.45 -0.07 0.51
C GLY A 192 4.66 -1.19 1.19
N ILE A 193 4.92 -2.43 0.76
CA ILE A 193 4.27 -3.63 1.28
C ILE A 193 4.47 -3.75 2.79
N LEU A 194 5.73 -3.74 3.24
CA LEU A 194 6.08 -3.93 4.66
C LEU A 194 5.57 -2.78 5.53
N THR A 195 5.63 -1.52 5.05
CA THR A 195 5.08 -0.38 5.80
C THR A 195 3.58 -0.56 6.01
N THR A 196 2.85 -0.97 4.98
CA THR A 196 1.40 -1.22 5.09
C THR A 196 1.10 -2.39 6.01
N LEU A 197 1.84 -3.49 5.95
CA LEU A 197 1.66 -4.63 6.87
C LEU A 197 1.88 -4.23 8.34
N LEU A 198 2.91 -3.42 8.64
CA LEU A 198 3.14 -2.92 10.00
C LEU A 198 2.03 -1.97 10.46
N LYS A 199 1.48 -1.13 9.58
CA LYS A 199 0.31 -0.31 9.90
C LYS A 199 -0.93 -1.16 10.16
N VAL A 200 -1.16 -2.19 9.34
CA VAL A 200 -2.27 -3.13 9.51
C VAL A 200 -2.19 -3.86 10.85
N TYR A 201 -1.01 -4.37 11.20
CA TYR A 201 -0.78 -5.01 12.51
C TYR A 201 -1.21 -4.12 13.68
N ARG A 202 -0.93 -2.81 13.63
CA ARG A 202 -1.30 -1.87 14.69
C ARG A 202 -2.77 -1.48 14.69
N LEU A 203 -3.33 -1.18 13.51
CA LEU A 203 -4.68 -0.62 13.39
C LEU A 203 -5.78 -1.67 13.44
N PHE A 204 -5.42 -2.93 13.15
CA PHE A 204 -6.33 -4.08 13.16
C PHE A 204 -5.75 -5.21 14.02
N PRO A 205 -5.83 -5.10 15.36
CA PRO A 205 -5.37 -6.16 16.26
C PRO A 205 -6.00 -7.51 15.89
N GLY A 206 -5.18 -8.55 15.78
CA GLY A 206 -5.61 -9.89 15.36
C GLY A 206 -5.63 -10.13 13.85
N SER A 207 -5.41 -9.10 13.01
CA SER A 207 -5.31 -9.28 11.55
C SER A 207 -4.03 -10.00 11.10
N ILE A 208 -2.95 -9.82 11.85
CA ILE A 208 -1.64 -10.45 11.63
C ILE A 208 -1.24 -11.14 12.92
N SER A 209 -0.96 -12.44 12.85
CA SER A 209 -0.52 -13.21 14.02
C SER A 209 0.88 -12.78 14.48
N SER A 210 1.17 -12.93 15.78
CA SER A 210 2.52 -12.70 16.30
C SER A 210 3.57 -13.60 15.64
N HIS A 211 3.18 -14.80 15.19
CA HIS A 211 4.06 -15.68 14.43
C HIS A 211 4.41 -15.07 13.06
N SER A 212 3.41 -14.65 12.28
CA SER A 212 3.63 -14.02 10.97
C SER A 212 4.46 -12.74 11.09
N LEU A 213 4.20 -11.93 12.11
CA LEU A 213 4.98 -10.72 12.38
C LEU A 213 6.47 -11.06 12.64
N ASN A 214 6.73 -11.94 13.60
CA ASN A 214 8.10 -12.20 14.08
C ASN A 214 8.91 -13.13 13.17
N GLN A 215 8.26 -14.01 12.41
CA GLN A 215 8.94 -14.99 11.56
C GLN A 215 8.98 -14.60 10.08
N LEU A 216 8.10 -13.70 9.63
CA LEU A 216 8.01 -13.30 8.22
C LEU A 216 8.29 -11.82 8.03
N ILE A 217 7.50 -10.95 8.68
CA ILE A 217 7.54 -9.50 8.39
C ILE A 217 8.82 -8.86 8.94
N LEU A 218 9.09 -8.97 10.25
CA LEU A 218 10.26 -8.34 10.87
C LEU A 218 11.59 -8.85 10.33
N PRO A 219 11.80 -10.17 10.07
CA PRO A 219 13.02 -10.62 9.42
C PRO A 219 13.21 -10.08 7.99
N THR A 220 12.12 -9.86 7.25
CA THR A 220 12.20 -9.23 5.92
C THR A 220 12.52 -7.73 6.03
N VAL A 221 12.02 -7.06 7.07
CA VAL A 221 12.38 -5.66 7.38
C VAL A 221 13.86 -5.54 7.76
N ASP A 222 14.37 -6.46 8.58
CA ASP A 222 15.78 -6.51 8.94
C ASP A 222 16.67 -6.68 7.69
N TRP A 223 16.32 -7.63 6.83
CA TRP A 223 16.98 -7.79 5.52
C TRP A 223 16.95 -6.49 4.69
N MET A 224 15.81 -5.78 4.62
CA MET A 224 15.71 -4.48 3.95
C MET A 224 16.69 -3.45 4.53
N SER A 225 16.88 -3.44 5.86
CA SER A 225 17.81 -2.51 6.52
C SER A 225 19.26 -2.77 6.10
N GLN A 226 19.63 -4.05 5.96
CA GLN A 226 20.96 -4.47 5.54
C GLN A 226 21.28 -4.09 4.08
N LEU A 227 20.28 -3.74 3.26
CA LEU A 227 20.48 -3.27 1.88
C LEU A 227 20.90 -1.80 1.76
N GLN A 228 20.95 -1.03 2.84
CA GLN A 228 21.34 0.38 2.83
C GLN A 228 22.74 0.60 2.23
N LEU A 229 22.87 1.54 1.29
CA LEU A 229 24.13 1.93 0.67
C LEU A 229 24.97 2.78 1.63
N ASN A 230 26.27 2.90 1.36
CA ASN A 230 27.18 3.69 2.20
C ASN A 230 26.79 5.18 2.31
N SER A 231 26.06 5.72 1.32
CA SER A 231 25.50 7.08 1.36
C SER A 231 24.32 7.23 2.31
N GLY A 232 23.79 6.14 2.84
CA GLY A 232 22.52 6.09 3.56
C GLY A 232 21.29 5.90 2.65
N ASN A 233 21.46 5.86 1.32
CA ASN A 233 20.39 5.61 0.37
C ASN A 233 20.06 4.10 0.21
N TRP A 234 19.02 3.77 -0.57
CA TRP A 234 18.70 2.41 -0.99
C TRP A 234 18.65 2.31 -2.52
N PRO A 235 19.02 1.15 -3.09
CA PRO A 235 18.87 0.93 -4.52
C PRO A 235 17.38 0.80 -4.89
N SER A 236 17.07 0.99 -6.17
CA SER A 236 15.67 0.88 -6.65
C SER A 236 15.13 -0.55 -6.63
N SER A 237 15.99 -1.53 -6.87
CA SER A 237 15.66 -2.96 -6.96
C SER A 237 16.86 -3.83 -6.60
N LEU A 238 16.64 -5.14 -6.44
CA LEU A 238 17.73 -6.11 -6.50
C LEU A 238 18.32 -6.24 -7.93
N GLY A 239 19.43 -6.97 -8.08
CA GLY A 239 20.13 -7.14 -9.35
C GLY A 239 21.04 -5.95 -9.69
N ASP A 240 21.05 -5.55 -10.97
CA ASP A 240 21.92 -4.50 -11.52
C ASP A 240 21.82 -3.13 -10.84
N SER A 241 20.73 -2.90 -10.08
CA SER A 241 20.51 -1.65 -9.35
C SER A 241 21.21 -1.62 -7.98
N LEU A 242 21.68 -2.77 -7.45
CA LEU A 242 22.19 -2.87 -6.07
C LEU A 242 23.38 -1.96 -5.76
N ASN A 243 24.15 -1.58 -6.78
CA ASN A 243 25.29 -0.67 -6.65
C ASN A 243 25.01 0.72 -7.24
N ARG A 244 23.76 1.01 -7.66
CA ARG A 244 23.38 2.29 -8.28
C ARG A 244 22.77 3.22 -7.24
N ASP A 245 23.50 4.27 -6.91
CA ASP A 245 23.07 5.29 -5.98
C ASP A 245 22.66 6.58 -6.71
N VAL A 246 21.44 6.58 -7.25
CA VAL A 246 20.98 7.68 -8.12
C VAL A 246 19.60 8.20 -7.72
N LEU A 247 18.70 7.32 -7.27
CA LEU A 247 17.30 7.67 -7.05
C LEU A 247 17.05 8.00 -5.58
N VAL A 248 16.53 9.20 -5.32
CA VAL A 248 16.10 9.68 -3.99
C VAL A 248 14.65 10.15 -4.12
N HIS A 249 13.75 9.20 -4.40
CA HIS A 249 12.33 9.44 -4.64
C HIS A 249 11.46 8.62 -3.67
N TRP A 250 10.22 9.06 -3.44
CA TRP A 250 9.27 8.25 -2.67
C TRP A 250 9.12 6.84 -3.27
N CYS A 251 9.07 6.75 -4.60
CA CYS A 251 8.93 5.48 -5.30
C CYS A 251 10.19 4.60 -5.24
N HIS A 252 11.39 5.18 -5.17
CA HIS A 252 12.67 4.48 -5.20
C HIS A 252 13.74 5.24 -4.40
N GLY A 253 14.34 4.57 -3.40
CA GLY A 253 15.38 5.14 -2.55
C GLY A 253 14.92 5.49 -1.14
N ALA A 254 15.78 6.18 -0.39
CA ALA A 254 15.65 6.43 1.04
C ALA A 254 14.30 7.05 1.43
N THR A 255 13.79 8.01 0.66
CA THR A 255 12.52 8.68 0.98
C THR A 255 11.31 7.75 0.98
N GLY A 256 11.38 6.60 0.30
CA GLY A 256 10.37 5.53 0.39
C GLY A 256 10.65 4.50 1.49
N VAL A 257 11.93 4.28 1.83
CA VAL A 257 12.36 3.24 2.78
C VAL A 257 12.39 3.73 4.23
N ILE A 258 12.73 5.00 4.49
CA ILE A 258 12.75 5.55 5.86
C ILE A 258 11.40 5.41 6.59
N PRO A 259 10.23 5.64 5.97
CA PRO A 259 8.94 5.36 6.60
C PRO A 259 8.78 3.90 7.07
N LEU A 260 9.36 2.94 6.36
CA LEU A 260 9.41 1.53 6.79
C LEU A 260 10.26 1.41 8.07
N MET A 261 11.47 1.97 8.07
CA MET A 261 12.38 1.87 9.23
C MET A 261 11.78 2.50 10.50
N LEU A 262 11.16 3.68 10.36
CA LEU A 262 10.44 4.34 11.46
C LEU A 262 9.23 3.53 11.91
N SER A 263 8.54 2.86 10.98
CA SER A 263 7.44 1.97 11.32
C SER A 263 7.96 0.74 12.05
N ALA A 264 9.08 0.14 11.65
CA ALA A 264 9.64 -1.02 12.33
C ALA A 264 10.05 -0.71 13.78
N HIS A 265 10.72 0.42 13.99
CA HIS A 265 11.17 0.88 15.31
C HIS A 265 10.04 1.09 16.33
N LYS A 266 8.81 1.31 15.85
CA LYS A 266 7.62 1.47 16.71
C LYS A 266 6.91 0.12 17.02
N VAL A 267 7.34 -1.00 16.44
CA VAL A 267 6.80 -2.36 16.73
C VAL A 267 7.77 -3.16 17.57
N GLY A 268 9.09 -3.03 17.34
CA GLY A 268 10.14 -3.59 18.19
C GLY A 268 10.36 -2.77 19.45
#